data_AF-A0A1V2FUR0-F1
#
_entry.id   AF-A0A1V2FUR0-F1
#
_cell.length_a   1.000
_cell.length_b   1.000
_cell.length_c   1.000
_cell.angle_alpha   90.00
_cell.angle_beta   90.00
_cell.angle_gamma   90.00
#
_symmetry.space_group_name_H-M   'P 1'
#
loop_
_entity.id
_entity.type
_entity.pdbx_description
1 polymer ?
#
loop_
_entity_poly.entity_id
_entity_poly.type
_entity_poly.pdbx_seq_one_letter_code
_entity_poly.pdbx_strand_id
1 'polypeptide(L)'
;GHPQAERVIILMGSAIGTCEEVVDELLTRGEKVGVLKVRLYRPFSAKHLLQALPGSVRSVAVLDRTKEPGAQAEPLYLDVMTALAEAFNNGERETLPRVIGGRYGLSSKEFG
;
A
#
# COMPACT_ATOMS: atom_id res chain seq x y z
N GLY A 1 -3.54 11.23 5.40
CA GLY A 1 -2.81 10.21 6.18
C GLY A 1 -1.83 10.88 7.13
N HIS A 2 -1.50 10.22 8.24
CA HIS A 2 -0.60 10.77 9.27
C HIS A 2 0.84 10.95 8.73
N PRO A 3 1.54 12.07 8.99
CA PRO A 3 2.91 12.28 8.53
C PRO A 3 3.93 11.25 9.07
N GLN A 4 3.63 10.68 10.24
CA GLN A 4 4.37 9.59 10.87
C GLN A 4 3.53 8.32 10.92
N ALA A 5 2.87 7.95 9.81
CA ALA A 5 2.06 6.74 9.76
C ALA A 5 2.91 5.50 10.06
N GLU A 6 2.36 4.59 10.88
CA GLU A 6 2.98 3.30 11.22
C GLU A 6 2.36 2.17 10.38
N ARG A 7 1.11 2.35 9.95
CA ARG A 7 0.33 1.41 9.12
C ARG A 7 -0.17 2.11 7.86
N VAL A 8 0.12 1.54 6.69
CA VAL A 8 -0.28 2.12 5.40
C VAL A 8 -1.00 1.08 4.54
N ILE A 9 -2.09 1.50 3.90
CA ILE A 9 -2.74 0.72 2.83
C ILE A 9 -2.33 1.28 1.46
N ILE A 10 -2.02 0.41 0.51
CA ILE A 10 -1.61 0.77 -0.85
C ILE A 10 -2.60 0.14 -1.83
N LEU A 11 -3.21 0.97 -2.66
CA LEU A 11 -4.22 0.52 -3.62
C LEU A 11 -4.32 1.49 -4.81
N MET A 12 -5.04 1.03 -5.84
CA MET A 12 -5.38 1.81 -7.03
C MET A 12 -6.88 1.76 -7.32
N GLY A 13 -7.38 2.76 -8.04
CA GLY A 13 -8.76 2.77 -8.54
C GLY A 13 -9.79 3.30 -7.53
N SER A 14 -11.06 2.94 -7.75
CA SER A 14 -12.21 3.57 -7.09
C SER A 14 -12.28 3.37 -5.57
N ALA A 15 -11.70 2.29 -5.05
CA ALA A 15 -11.67 2.01 -3.61
C ALA A 15 -10.84 3.02 -2.79
N ILE A 16 -10.05 3.86 -3.46
CA ILE A 16 -9.27 4.91 -2.80
C ILE A 16 -10.17 5.82 -1.96
N GLY A 17 -11.33 6.24 -2.49
CA GLY A 17 -12.23 7.16 -1.78
C GLY A 17 -12.69 6.60 -0.44
N THR A 18 -13.18 5.37 -0.43
CA THR A 18 -13.60 4.65 0.79
C THR A 18 -12.45 4.55 1.81
N CYS A 19 -11.24 4.21 1.36
CA CYS A 19 -10.10 4.12 2.27
C CYS A 19 -9.68 5.48 2.84
N GLU A 20 -9.84 6.58 2.09
CA GLU A 20 -9.56 7.92 2.60
C GLU A 20 -10.53 8.33 3.70
N GLU A 21 -11.83 8.12 3.49
CA GLU A 21 -12.85 8.41 4.50
C GLU A 21 -12.57 7.66 5.81
N VAL A 22 -12.21 6.38 5.71
CA VAL A 22 -11.84 5.57 6.88
C VAL A 22 -10.55 6.06 7.52
N VAL A 23 -9.53 6.44 6.74
CA VAL A 23 -8.30 7.00 7.30
C VAL A 23 -8.56 8.32 8.01
N ASP A 24 -9.38 9.20 7.44
CA ASP A 24 -9.70 10.49 8.06
C ASP A 24 -10.42 10.29 9.40
N GLU A 25 -11.37 9.37 9.47
CA GLU A 25 -12.02 8.98 10.73
C GLU A 25 -11.01 8.44 11.75
N LEU A 26 -10.12 7.53 11.33
CA LEU A 26 -9.09 6.96 12.22
C LEU A 26 -8.10 8.02 12.72
N LEU A 27 -7.77 9.02 11.90
CA LEU A 27 -6.91 10.13 12.32
C LEU A 27 -7.55 10.94 13.45
N THR A 28 -8.87 11.14 13.46
CA THR A 28 -9.57 11.82 14.58
C THR A 28 -9.44 11.06 15.90
N ARG A 29 -9.21 9.74 15.83
CA ARG A 29 -9.01 8.85 16.99
C ARG A 29 -7.55 8.75 17.41
N GLY A 30 -6.64 9.52 16.80
CA GLY A 30 -5.22 9.54 17.10
C GLY A 30 -4.43 8.38 16.45
N GLU A 31 -5.03 7.64 15.53
CA GLU A 31 -4.38 6.51 14.87
C GLU A 31 -3.36 6.96 13.82
N LYS A 32 -2.16 6.38 13.84
CA LYS A 32 -1.09 6.70 12.88
C LYS A 32 -1.22 5.87 11.60
N VAL A 33 -2.24 6.17 10.81
CA VAL A 33 -2.55 5.43 9.57
C VAL A 33 -2.42 6.28 8.32
N GLY A 34 -2.23 5.65 7.16
CA GLY A 34 -2.16 6.32 5.87
C GLY A 34 -2.65 5.47 4.69
N VAL A 35 -2.94 6.16 3.58
CA VAL A 35 -3.30 5.57 2.28
C VAL A 35 -2.29 6.05 1.25
N LEU A 36 -1.70 5.13 0.50
CA LEU A 36 -0.90 5.42 -0.68
C LEU A 36 -1.69 5.09 -1.94
N LYS A 37 -1.92 6.12 -2.76
CA LYS A 37 -2.68 6.04 -4.00
C LYS A 37 -1.75 5.79 -5.18
N VAL A 38 -1.85 4.63 -5.80
CA VAL A 38 -1.12 4.33 -7.04
C VAL A 38 -1.88 4.94 -8.21
N ARG A 39 -1.27 5.97 -8.81
CA ARG A 39 -1.86 6.73 -9.93
C ARG A 39 -1.30 6.29 -11.29
N LEU A 40 0.00 5.98 -11.32
CA LEU A 40 0.70 5.46 -12.49
C LEU A 40 1.19 4.05 -12.15
N TYR A 41 0.55 3.02 -12.68
CA TYR A 41 0.96 1.64 -12.44
C TYR A 41 2.12 1.20 -13.32
N ARG A 42 2.17 1.65 -14.58
CA ARG A 42 3.27 1.36 -15.51
C ARG A 42 3.66 2.61 -16.32
N PRO A 43 4.98 2.90 -16.45
CA PRO A 43 6.09 2.25 -15.76
C PRO A 43 6.02 2.47 -14.23
N PHE A 44 6.32 1.43 -13.44
CA PHE A 44 6.26 1.50 -11.98
C PHE A 44 7.50 2.20 -11.44
N SER A 45 7.32 3.25 -10.65
CA SER A 45 8.44 4.04 -10.13
C SER A 45 8.69 3.76 -8.64
N ALA A 46 9.63 2.86 -8.34
CA ALA A 46 10.07 2.57 -6.98
C ALA A 46 10.50 3.83 -6.23
N LYS A 47 11.23 4.73 -6.89
CA LYS A 47 11.64 6.03 -6.34
C LYS A 47 10.46 6.83 -5.76
N HIS A 48 9.39 7.01 -6.54
CA HIS A 48 8.23 7.80 -6.09
C HIS A 48 7.42 7.06 -5.01
N LEU A 49 7.36 5.72 -5.06
CA LEU A 49 6.76 4.91 -3.99
C LEU A 49 7.49 5.14 -2.66
N LEU A 50 8.82 5.02 -2.66
CA LEU A 50 9.65 5.14 -1.45
C LEU A 50 9.60 6.55 -0.87
N GLN A 51 9.63 7.59 -1.72
CA GLN A 51 9.50 8.98 -1.28
C GLN A 51 8.14 9.28 -0.64
N ALA A 52 7.08 8.59 -1.05
CA ALA A 52 5.74 8.76 -0.49
C ALA A 52 5.52 7.99 0.82
N LEU A 53 6.39 7.05 1.19
CA LEU A 53 6.27 6.22 2.40
C LEU A 53 7.17 6.75 3.53
N PRO A 54 6.59 7.26 4.64
CA PRO A 54 7.37 7.70 5.79
C PRO A 54 8.29 6.59 6.33
N GLY A 55 9.45 6.98 6.90
CA GLY A 55 10.37 6.04 7.55
C GLY A 55 9.74 5.31 8.76
N SER A 56 8.71 5.90 9.37
CA SER A 56 7.95 5.34 10.49
C SER A 56 7.10 4.11 10.15
N VAL A 57 6.86 3.84 8.86
CA VAL A 57 5.97 2.75 8.43
C VAL A 57 6.57 1.39 8.84
N ARG A 58 5.78 0.62 9.60
CA ARG A 58 6.12 -0.74 10.08
C ARG A 58 5.26 -1.82 9.43
N SER A 59 4.09 -1.47 8.92
CA SER A 59 3.18 -2.43 8.27
C SER A 59 2.51 -1.83 7.04
N VAL A 60 2.46 -2.61 5.98
CA VAL A 60 1.87 -2.25 4.68
C VAL A 60 0.85 -3.31 4.27
N ALA A 61 -0.36 -2.90 3.94
CA ALA A 61 -1.34 -3.75 3.29
C ALA A 61 -1.47 -3.32 1.82
N VAL A 62 -1.24 -4.23 0.89
CA VAL A 62 -1.40 -3.97 -0.54
C VAL A 62 -2.68 -4.63 -1.02
N LEU A 63 -3.60 -3.85 -1.57
CA LEU A 63 -4.89 -4.33 -2.05
C LEU A 63 -4.93 -4.37 -3.58
N ASP A 64 -5.14 -5.58 -4.09
CA ASP A 64 -5.28 -5.86 -5.52
C ASP A 64 -6.75 -6.14 -5.87
N ARG A 65 -7.19 -5.55 -6.98
CA ARG A 65 -8.52 -5.80 -7.56
C ARG A 65 -8.47 -6.86 -8.67
N THR A 66 -7.67 -7.90 -8.44
CA THR A 66 -7.51 -9.03 -9.36
C THR A 66 -7.29 -10.32 -8.57
N LYS A 67 -7.36 -11.44 -9.28
CA LYS A 67 -6.93 -12.75 -8.79
C LYS A 67 -6.14 -13.40 -9.91
N GLU A 68 -4.88 -13.75 -9.64
CA GLU A 68 -4.03 -14.53 -10.53
C GLU A 68 -3.87 -15.97 -9.99
N PRO A 69 -4.68 -16.94 -10.46
CA PRO A 69 -4.61 -18.31 -9.95
C PRO A 69 -3.23 -18.94 -10.21
N GLY A 70 -2.61 -19.46 -9.15
CA GLY A 70 -1.29 -20.09 -9.22
C GLY A 70 -0.11 -19.13 -9.09
N ALA A 71 -0.35 -17.81 -9.07
CA ALA A 71 0.69 -16.84 -8.76
C ALA A 71 1.05 -16.87 -7.27
N GLN A 72 2.28 -16.46 -6.95
CA GLN A 72 2.75 -16.34 -5.57
C GLN A 72 2.01 -15.23 -4.81
N ALA A 73 1.68 -14.15 -5.51
CA ALA A 73 0.88 -13.04 -5.03
C ALA A 73 0.37 -12.22 -6.22
N GLU A 74 -0.47 -11.23 -5.92
CA GLU A 74 -1.07 -10.36 -6.94
C GLU A 74 -0.08 -9.27 -7.42
N PRO A 75 -0.31 -8.67 -8.61
CA PRO A 75 0.70 -7.85 -9.27
C PRO A 75 1.16 -6.62 -8.48
N LEU A 76 0.25 -5.84 -7.90
CA LEU A 76 0.64 -4.64 -7.17
C LEU A 76 1.41 -5.00 -5.89
N TYR A 77 1.00 -6.06 -5.20
CA TYR A 77 1.75 -6.59 -4.06
C TYR A 77 3.18 -6.92 -4.46
N LEU A 78 3.40 -7.63 -5.57
CA LEU A 78 4.73 -8.03 -6.00
C LEU A 78 5.62 -6.81 -6.32
N ASP A 79 5.09 -5.79 -6.99
CA ASP A 79 5.83 -4.56 -7.29
C ASP A 79 6.23 -3.79 -6.01
N VAL A 80 5.28 -3.65 -5.07
CA VAL A 80 5.53 -2.96 -3.79
C VAL A 80 6.56 -3.72 -2.94
N MET A 81 6.39 -5.03 -2.82
CA MET A 81 7.32 -5.88 -2.07
C MET A 81 8.73 -5.83 -2.67
N THR A 82 8.84 -5.88 -3.99
CA THR A 82 10.13 -5.79 -4.70
C THR A 82 10.80 -4.45 -4.43
N ALA A 83 10.08 -3.33 -4.61
CA ALA A 83 10.64 -2.00 -4.36
C ALA A 83 11.08 -1.80 -2.90
N LEU A 84 10.32 -2.31 -1.93
CA LEU A 84 10.69 -2.23 -0.51
C LEU A 84 11.87 -3.12 -0.16
N ALA A 85 11.93 -4.34 -0.70
CA ALA A 85 13.03 -5.27 -0.48
C ALA A 85 14.34 -4.75 -1.08
N GLU A 86 14.30 -4.23 -2.32
CA GLU A 86 15.47 -3.60 -2.95
C GLU A 86 15.97 -2.40 -2.16
N ALA A 87 15.08 -1.49 -1.76
CA ALA A 87 15.45 -0.32 -0.96
C ALA A 87 16.08 -0.70 0.39
N PHE A 88 15.57 -1.74 1.05
CA PHE A 88 16.14 -2.25 2.29
C PHE A 88 17.53 -2.87 2.05
N ASN A 89 17.65 -3.74 1.04
CA ASN A 89 18.91 -4.41 0.71
C ASN A 89 20.00 -3.42 0.26
N ASN A 90 19.63 -2.32 -0.39
CA ASN A 90 20.54 -1.25 -0.81
C ASN A 90 20.85 -0.24 0.30
N GLY A 91 20.21 -0.34 1.47
CA GLY A 91 20.38 0.61 2.58
C GLY A 91 19.69 1.97 2.38
N GLU A 92 18.86 2.12 1.35
CA GLU A 92 18.03 3.32 1.12
C GLU A 92 16.92 3.44 2.17
N ARG A 93 16.56 2.32 2.81
CA ARG A 93 15.58 2.25 3.89
C ARG A 93 16.12 1.40 5.04
N GLU A 94 16.03 1.93 6.26
CA GLU A 94 16.54 1.26 7.47
C GLU A 94 15.77 -0.02 7.82
N THR A 95 14.48 -0.10 7.46
CA THR A 95 13.64 -1.25 7.80
C THR A 95 12.78 -1.70 6.63
N LEU A 96 12.62 -3.02 6.52
CA LEU A 96 11.65 -3.67 5.66
C LEU A 96 10.33 -3.83 6.44
N PRO A 97 9.28 -3.02 6.15
CA PRO A 97 8.01 -3.17 6.85
C PRO A 97 7.37 -4.53 6.54
N ARG A 98 6.54 -5.04 7.46
CA ARG A 98 5.72 -6.22 7.19
C ARG A 98 4.72 -5.90 6.08
N VAL A 99 4.80 -6.60 4.95
CA VAL A 99 3.87 -6.43 3.82
C VAL A 99 2.88 -7.59 3.81
N ILE A 100 1.59 -7.27 3.70
CA ILE A 100 0.52 -8.27 3.52
C ILE A 100 -0.26 -7.95 2.24
N GLY A 101 -0.63 -8.99 1.48
CA GLY A 101 -1.46 -8.86 0.29
C GLY A 101 -2.93 -9.14 0.61
N GLY A 102 -3.83 -8.36 0.00
CA GLY A 102 -5.27 -8.53 0.09
C GLY A 102 -5.93 -8.41 -1.29
N ARG A 103 -7.06 -9.09 -1.46
CA ARG A 103 -7.88 -9.01 -2.69
C ARG A 103 -9.23 -8.39 -2.36
N TYR A 104 -9.74 -7.57 -3.26
CA TYR A 104 -11.03 -6.90 -3.06
C TYR A 104 -11.75 -6.68 -4.38
N GLY A 105 -13.05 -6.32 -4.30
CA GLY A 105 -13.78 -5.72 -5.42
C GLY A 105 -13.91 -6.56 -6.70
N LEU A 106 -13.64 -7.87 -6.63
CA LEU A 106 -13.78 -8.78 -7.76
C LEU A 106 -15.24 -8.88 -8.15
N SER A 107 -15.53 -8.80 -9.45
CA SER A 107 -16.90 -8.88 -9.98
C SER A 107 -17.86 -7.87 -9.34
N SER A 108 -17.39 -6.64 -9.11
CA SER A 108 -18.13 -5.56 -8.46
C SER A 108 -18.63 -5.90 -7.05
N LYS A 109 -17.96 -6.83 -6.36
CA LYS A 109 -18.21 -7.05 -4.93
C LYS A 109 -17.98 -5.74 -4.17
N GLU A 110 -18.92 -5.41 -3.29
CA GLU A 110 -18.84 -4.23 -2.43
C GLU A 110 -17.51 -4.15 -1.67
N PHE A 111 -17.02 -2.91 -1.54
CA PHE A 111 -15.84 -2.55 -0.77
C PHE A 111 -16.23 -1.41 0.17
N GLY A 112 -16.71 -1.79 1.35
CA GLY A 112 -17.26 -0.93 2.39
C GLY A 112 -17.45 -1.69 3.69
#